data_AF-A0A9P7Q223-F1
#
_entry.id   AF-A0A9P7Q223-F1
#
_cell.length_a   1.000
_cell.length_b   1.000
_cell.length_c   1.000
_cell.angle_alpha   90.00
_cell.angle_beta   90.00
_cell.angle_gamma   90.00
#
_symmetry.space_group_name_H-M   'P 1'
#
loop_
_entity.id
_entity.type
_entity.pdbx_description
1 polymer ?
#
loop_
_entity_poly.entity_id
_entity_poly.type
_entity_poly.pdbx_seq_one_letter_code
_entity_poly.pdbx_strand_id
1 'polypeptide(L)'
;MDQKNDNNAIRQGVPELEQRIKELERKIEEKDEALRQEIRTGLHQESKSRELLDEERALRTQTDERFSAYIKTTEELKWEKWDQGEKRKEETEEIRKAQAREIVLLQERDEALRQVLVQEKNHELKQCQERIAWAEKQRDEANKKVRDMQQEKHEAEKQRDEANNKVREMQQEKDEASRKAISFEKKRNKALGQRDEALGQKIKILEQLNEALGKRDEALRQADSLRKEKDEALRQADSLRKEKDEALRQLQLSSMLDLFVQCQTSLSSKLASDPDTFQRNPKKATKMTNRFKPLKLHQFHGCEQEQRAVFDELCNVFTPDLLVFTRLITVIEIGEMIETIASEKGLEMFLWAHVEGFARQVFWKLPSADKNSTVCEMYGEITVIHYVRNLDESIGMTASPGEDPGAATTSTQAQDAAPDSADSKTNVEKDKVFKPDGLYVCTKPGKGRGRNILLFPIEIKPGYAVTRQLIASLKDTDTFGEAKLGQPPQPGMHLLWGALMQIYDYMVRSLSSYGMLTTGEVIIFLYIDWSSDATTLYYHVAIPGEPANDTTGAPNDLKEAAFRSAVGEYVTFVLMTMRKCRDMDRKQREGVRAKLTKGDLLPTATKANTGTQTKDSDTNQ
;
A
#
# COMPACT_ATOMS: atom_id res chain seq x y z
N MET A 1 145.02 -106.46 -139.30
CA MET A 1 146.22 -105.71 -138.92
C MET A 1 146.35 -105.95 -137.46
N ASP A 2 145.89 -105.06 -136.63
CA ASP A 2 146.74 -104.70 -135.52
C ASP A 2 147.06 -105.88 -134.58
N GLN A 3 148.34 -106.26 -134.41
CA GLN A 3 149.51 -105.50 -133.90
C GLN A 3 149.28 -105.06 -132.46
N LYS A 4 150.22 -105.20 -131.55
CA LYS A 4 151.59 -105.70 -131.55
C LYS A 4 151.93 -105.73 -130.08
N ASN A 5 152.99 -106.45 -129.79
CA ASN A 5 153.92 -106.13 -128.74
C ASN A 5 153.32 -106.20 -127.32
N ASP A 6 153.71 -107.19 -126.55
CA ASP A 6 155.09 -107.37 -126.11
C ASP A 6 155.66 -106.10 -125.48
N ASN A 7 156.73 -106.30 -124.73
CA ASN A 7 157.64 -105.23 -124.38
C ASN A 7 157.11 -104.29 -123.29
N ASN A 8 156.98 -104.88 -122.11
CA ASN A 8 158.19 -104.81 -121.31
C ASN A 8 158.37 -106.02 -120.41
N ALA A 9 158.82 -107.07 -121.07
CA ALA A 9 160.01 -107.79 -120.65
C ALA A 9 160.76 -107.20 -119.42
N ILE A 10 160.72 -107.99 -118.34
CA ILE A 10 161.92 -108.69 -117.85
C ILE A 10 162.94 -107.94 -116.98
N ARG A 11 162.99 -106.59 -116.82
CA ARG A 11 164.22 -105.98 -116.24
C ARG A 11 164.30 -105.46 -114.79
N GLN A 12 163.29 -105.50 -113.94
CA GLN A 12 163.55 -105.19 -112.52
C GLN A 12 162.94 -106.12 -111.47
N GLY A 13 162.03 -107.04 -111.82
CA GLY A 13 161.46 -107.94 -110.82
C GLY A 13 162.23 -109.24 -110.57
N VAL A 14 163.23 -109.55 -111.40
CA VAL A 14 164.09 -110.75 -111.25
C VAL A 14 164.54 -111.00 -109.78
N PRO A 15 164.78 -109.99 -108.90
CA PRO A 15 165.06 -110.21 -107.47
C PRO A 15 163.87 -110.63 -106.58
N GLU A 16 162.66 -110.12 -106.82
CA GLU A 16 161.51 -110.41 -105.94
C GLU A 16 160.95 -111.81 -106.23
N LEU A 17 161.13 -112.23 -107.48
CA LEU A 17 161.01 -113.62 -107.90
C LEU A 17 162.16 -114.51 -107.40
N GLU A 18 163.32 -113.99 -106.99
CA GLU A 18 164.37 -114.77 -106.33
C GLU A 18 164.10 -114.93 -104.81
N GLN A 19 163.32 -114.03 -104.20
CA GLN A 19 162.83 -114.17 -102.82
C GLN A 19 161.54 -115.01 -102.71
N ARG A 20 160.70 -115.05 -103.77
CA ARG A 20 159.75 -116.13 -104.06
C ARG A 20 160.36 -117.49 -103.76
N ILE A 21 161.66 -117.69 -103.84
CA ILE A 21 162.18 -119.06 -103.95
C ILE A 21 162.71 -119.55 -102.60
N LYS A 22 163.35 -118.68 -101.79
CA LYS A 22 163.91 -119.10 -100.49
C LYS A 22 162.89 -119.44 -99.38
N GLU A 23 161.69 -118.84 -99.33
CA GLU A 23 160.65 -119.20 -98.32
C GLU A 23 159.67 -120.28 -98.83
N LEU A 24 159.50 -120.36 -100.16
CA LEU A 24 158.92 -121.54 -100.78
C LEU A 24 159.76 -122.78 -100.43
N GLU A 25 161.08 -122.70 -100.49
CA GLU A 25 161.96 -123.83 -100.15
C GLU A 25 161.77 -124.30 -98.69
N ARG A 26 161.65 -123.41 -97.67
CA ARG A 26 161.47 -123.80 -96.24
C ARG A 26 160.10 -124.40 -95.87
N LYS A 27 158.98 -123.89 -96.44
CA LYS A 27 157.63 -124.38 -96.11
C LYS A 27 157.22 -125.62 -96.91
N ILE A 28 157.82 -125.78 -98.09
CA ILE A 28 157.74 -127.03 -98.85
C ILE A 28 158.46 -128.12 -98.04
N GLU A 29 159.61 -127.82 -97.41
CA GLU A 29 160.36 -128.78 -96.57
C GLU A 29 159.61 -129.23 -95.27
N GLU A 30 158.87 -128.36 -94.55
CA GLU A 30 158.06 -128.73 -93.36
C GLU A 30 156.77 -129.52 -93.68
N LYS A 31 156.15 -129.33 -94.85
CA LYS A 31 154.94 -130.08 -95.26
C LYS A 31 155.25 -131.35 -96.05
N ASP A 32 156.38 -131.40 -96.76
CA ASP A 32 156.89 -132.64 -97.34
C ASP A 32 157.17 -133.70 -96.26
N GLU A 33 157.54 -133.31 -95.03
CA GLU A 33 157.71 -134.25 -93.90
C GLU A 33 156.36 -134.74 -93.32
N ALA A 34 155.31 -133.92 -93.34
CA ALA A 34 153.95 -134.33 -92.98
C ALA A 34 153.30 -135.24 -94.06
N LEU A 35 153.54 -134.93 -95.34
CA LEU A 35 153.20 -135.78 -96.48
C LEU A 35 153.88 -137.17 -96.35
N ARG A 36 155.12 -137.23 -95.82
CA ARG A 36 155.88 -138.48 -95.63
C ARG A 36 155.41 -139.37 -94.45
N GLN A 37 154.69 -138.87 -93.43
CA GLN A 37 154.14 -139.68 -92.30
C GLN A 37 152.73 -140.26 -92.57
N GLU A 38 151.85 -139.59 -93.35
CA GLU A 38 150.48 -140.05 -93.67
C GLU A 38 150.45 -141.06 -94.85
N ILE A 39 151.36 -140.89 -95.81
CA ILE A 39 151.64 -141.88 -96.87
C ILE A 39 152.12 -143.22 -96.27
N ARG A 40 152.78 -143.22 -95.08
CA ARG A 40 153.29 -144.45 -94.42
C ARG A 40 152.21 -145.25 -93.66
N THR A 41 151.07 -144.68 -93.23
CA THR A 41 149.92 -145.39 -92.60
C THR A 41 148.83 -145.86 -93.61
N GLY A 42 148.63 -145.20 -94.76
CA GLY A 42 147.57 -145.56 -95.75
C GLY A 42 147.97 -146.60 -96.80
N LEU A 43 149.26 -146.69 -97.13
CA LEU A 43 149.84 -147.81 -97.90
C LEU A 43 149.64 -149.18 -97.19
N HIS A 44 149.15 -149.22 -95.93
CA HIS A 44 148.63 -150.45 -95.27
C HIS A 44 147.12 -150.73 -95.55
N GLN A 45 146.30 -149.75 -95.96
CA GLN A 45 144.86 -149.90 -96.26
C GLN A 45 144.59 -150.21 -97.74
N GLU A 46 145.44 -149.70 -98.64
CA GLU A 46 145.46 -150.10 -100.06
C GLU A 46 145.81 -151.60 -100.24
N SER A 47 146.35 -152.30 -99.24
CA SER A 47 146.59 -153.77 -99.26
C SER A 47 145.36 -154.60 -98.84
N LYS A 48 144.37 -153.98 -98.15
CA LYS A 48 143.01 -154.53 -97.99
C LYS A 48 142.15 -154.34 -99.27
N SER A 49 142.64 -153.55 -100.24
CA SER A 49 141.98 -153.33 -101.56
C SER A 49 141.54 -154.61 -102.26
N ARG A 50 142.21 -155.75 -102.07
CA ARG A 50 142.13 -156.85 -103.04
C ARG A 50 141.40 -158.09 -102.52
N GLU A 51 140.84 -158.08 -101.31
CA GLU A 51 140.10 -159.22 -100.72
C GLU A 51 138.54 -159.14 -100.87
N LEU A 52 137.88 -157.97 -101.10
CA LEU A 52 136.40 -157.85 -101.35
C LEU A 52 135.99 -157.68 -102.83
N LEU A 53 136.95 -157.46 -103.72
CA LEU A 53 136.79 -157.54 -105.18
C LEU A 53 136.48 -158.99 -105.67
N ASP A 54 136.58 -160.00 -104.80
CA ASP A 54 136.14 -161.40 -105.07
C ASP A 54 134.71 -161.73 -104.53
N GLU A 55 134.14 -160.92 -103.59
CA GLU A 55 132.69 -160.97 -103.21
C GLU A 55 131.84 -160.12 -104.19
N GLU A 56 132.51 -159.16 -104.88
CA GLU A 56 132.01 -158.35 -105.99
C GLU A 56 131.44 -159.17 -107.19
N ARG A 57 131.56 -160.51 -107.26
CA ARG A 57 131.07 -161.34 -108.39
C ARG A 57 129.96 -162.37 -108.06
N ALA A 58 129.55 -162.52 -106.78
CA ALA A 58 128.50 -163.47 -106.33
C ALA A 58 127.11 -162.84 -106.00
N LEU A 59 127.01 -161.61 -105.49
CA LEU A 59 125.72 -160.95 -105.15
C LEU A 59 124.91 -160.45 -106.38
N ARG A 60 125.58 -160.37 -107.54
CA ARG A 60 124.95 -160.10 -108.85
C ARG A 60 124.03 -161.23 -109.34
N THR A 61 123.97 -162.38 -108.67
CA THR A 61 123.07 -163.51 -109.04
C THR A 61 122.02 -163.86 -107.94
N GLN A 62 122.15 -163.38 -106.69
CA GLN A 62 121.16 -163.61 -105.61
C GLN A 62 120.11 -162.48 -105.44
N THR A 63 120.42 -161.21 -105.71
CA THR A 63 119.42 -160.13 -105.47
C THR A 63 118.32 -160.06 -106.53
N ASP A 64 118.58 -160.62 -107.70
CA ASP A 64 117.55 -160.90 -108.70
C ASP A 64 116.62 -162.08 -108.26
N GLU A 65 116.98 -162.90 -107.25
CA GLU A 65 116.06 -163.83 -106.55
C GLU A 65 115.31 -163.18 -105.34
N ARG A 66 115.80 -162.06 -104.77
CA ARG A 66 115.03 -161.20 -103.82
C ARG A 66 114.10 -160.21 -104.51
N PHE A 67 114.32 -159.94 -105.82
CA PHE A 67 113.44 -159.20 -106.72
C PHE A 67 111.96 -159.62 -106.62
N SER A 68 111.59 -160.77 -106.07
CA SER A 68 110.22 -161.31 -106.16
C SER A 68 109.59 -161.72 -104.81
N ALA A 69 110.31 -161.57 -103.69
CA ALA A 69 109.85 -162.03 -102.35
C ALA A 69 109.26 -160.94 -101.42
N TYR A 70 109.64 -159.65 -101.51
CA TYR A 70 109.13 -158.61 -100.57
C TYR A 70 107.88 -157.86 -101.04
N ILE A 71 107.65 -157.82 -102.36
CA ILE A 71 106.33 -157.45 -102.89
C ILE A 71 105.22 -158.40 -102.36
N LYS A 72 105.58 -159.55 -101.77
CA LYS A 72 104.64 -160.51 -101.15
C LYS A 72 104.46 -160.41 -99.62
N THR A 73 105.09 -159.47 -98.89
CA THR A 73 105.00 -159.41 -97.40
C THR A 73 104.66 -158.05 -96.76
N THR A 74 104.78 -156.90 -97.45
CA THR A 74 104.48 -155.58 -96.79
C THR A 74 103.03 -155.16 -96.85
N GLU A 75 102.31 -155.65 -97.86
CA GLU A 75 100.86 -155.47 -97.92
C GLU A 75 100.14 -156.26 -96.80
N GLU A 76 100.80 -157.21 -96.12
CA GLU A 76 100.24 -158.02 -95.02
C GLU A 76 100.50 -157.46 -93.59
N LEU A 77 101.27 -156.37 -93.39
CA LEU A 77 101.73 -155.94 -92.05
C LEU A 77 101.24 -154.57 -91.49
N LYS A 78 100.49 -153.71 -92.20
CA LYS A 78 99.97 -152.45 -91.57
C LYS A 78 98.60 -151.94 -91.98
N TRP A 79 97.80 -152.80 -92.59
CA TRP A 79 96.37 -152.79 -92.32
C TRP A 79 96.05 -152.94 -90.81
N GLU A 80 97.01 -153.42 -89.98
CA GLU A 80 96.91 -153.53 -88.50
C GLU A 80 97.26 -152.23 -87.71
N LYS A 81 97.76 -151.15 -88.35
CA LYS A 81 98.15 -149.91 -87.62
C LYS A 81 97.31 -148.66 -87.86
N TRP A 82 96.53 -148.53 -88.93
CA TRP A 82 95.74 -147.29 -89.15
C TRP A 82 94.33 -147.31 -88.53
N ASP A 83 93.85 -148.50 -88.15
CA ASP A 83 92.67 -148.69 -87.30
C ASP A 83 92.76 -147.92 -85.94
N GLN A 84 93.97 -147.52 -85.51
CA GLN A 84 94.21 -146.67 -84.33
C GLN A 84 94.22 -145.14 -84.61
N GLY A 85 94.18 -144.72 -85.88
CA GLY A 85 94.21 -143.31 -86.30
C GLY A 85 92.84 -142.67 -86.43
N GLU A 86 91.82 -143.47 -86.73
CA GLU A 86 90.43 -143.01 -86.92
C GLU A 86 89.79 -142.53 -85.61
N LYS A 87 90.13 -143.17 -84.48
CA LYS A 87 89.64 -142.81 -83.14
C LYS A 87 90.06 -141.42 -82.63
N ARG A 88 91.12 -140.81 -83.16
CA ARG A 88 91.62 -139.50 -82.69
C ARG A 88 91.08 -138.30 -83.48
N LYS A 89 90.45 -138.52 -84.63
CA LYS A 89 89.90 -137.44 -85.46
C LYS A 89 88.44 -137.09 -85.10
N GLU A 90 87.65 -138.05 -84.60
CA GLU A 90 86.29 -137.78 -84.12
C GLU A 90 86.26 -136.87 -82.88
N GLU A 91 87.25 -136.96 -81.98
CA GLU A 91 87.34 -136.08 -80.80
C GLU A 91 87.67 -134.61 -81.15
N THR A 92 88.33 -134.36 -82.28
CA THR A 92 88.74 -132.98 -82.66
C THR A 92 87.62 -132.20 -83.37
N GLU A 93 86.66 -132.92 -83.96
CA GLU A 93 85.53 -132.33 -84.71
C GLU A 93 84.40 -131.86 -83.76
N GLU A 94 84.26 -132.47 -82.59
CA GLU A 94 83.31 -132.10 -81.53
C GLU A 94 83.70 -130.78 -80.82
N ILE A 95 84.99 -130.59 -80.51
CA ILE A 95 85.49 -129.37 -79.84
C ILE A 95 85.32 -128.12 -80.74
N ARG A 96 85.47 -128.29 -82.05
CA ARG A 96 85.34 -127.18 -83.03
C ARG A 96 83.90 -126.70 -83.19
N LYS A 97 82.90 -127.59 -83.04
CA LYS A 97 81.48 -127.26 -83.14
C LYS A 97 80.92 -126.56 -81.89
N ALA A 98 81.52 -126.78 -80.72
CA ALA A 98 81.15 -126.08 -79.49
C ALA A 98 81.61 -124.61 -79.50
N GLN A 99 82.84 -124.33 -79.96
CA GLN A 99 83.40 -122.97 -79.98
C GLN A 99 82.70 -122.01 -80.99
N ALA A 100 82.09 -122.53 -82.06
CA ALA A 100 81.39 -121.69 -83.03
C ALA A 100 80.01 -121.19 -82.56
N ARG A 101 79.34 -121.89 -81.62
CA ARG A 101 78.02 -121.49 -81.11
C ARG A 101 78.09 -120.33 -80.11
N GLU A 102 79.21 -120.20 -79.39
CA GLU A 102 79.41 -119.17 -78.37
C GLU A 102 79.64 -117.77 -78.97
N ILE A 103 80.28 -117.68 -80.14
CA ILE A 103 80.56 -116.40 -80.83
C ILE A 103 79.27 -115.74 -81.34
N VAL A 104 78.29 -116.52 -81.82
CA VAL A 104 77.03 -115.99 -82.39
C VAL A 104 76.12 -115.42 -81.29
N LEU A 105 76.03 -116.08 -80.14
CA LEU A 105 75.20 -115.62 -79.02
C LEU A 105 75.71 -114.31 -78.40
N LEU A 106 77.03 -114.05 -78.44
CA LEU A 106 77.60 -112.79 -77.96
C LEU A 106 77.29 -111.61 -78.89
N GLN A 107 77.18 -111.82 -80.19
CA GLN A 107 76.81 -110.76 -81.14
C GLN A 107 75.33 -110.37 -81.05
N GLU A 108 74.41 -111.32 -80.86
CA GLU A 108 72.98 -111.03 -80.75
C GLU A 108 72.62 -110.26 -79.46
N ARG A 109 73.34 -110.52 -78.35
CA ARG A 109 73.15 -109.81 -77.08
C ARG A 109 73.51 -108.31 -77.17
N ASP A 110 74.60 -107.99 -77.87
CA ASP A 110 75.12 -106.62 -77.93
C ASP A 110 74.29 -105.72 -78.89
N GLU A 111 73.62 -106.30 -79.90
CA GLU A 111 72.69 -105.59 -80.79
C GLU A 111 71.36 -105.25 -80.07
N ALA A 112 70.83 -106.19 -79.27
CA ALA A 112 69.60 -106.00 -78.50
C ALA A 112 69.72 -104.87 -77.44
N LEU A 113 70.89 -104.75 -76.80
CA LEU A 113 71.15 -103.69 -75.81
C LEU A 113 71.17 -102.28 -76.44
N ARG A 114 71.59 -102.12 -77.70
CA ARG A 114 71.59 -100.79 -78.36
C ARG A 114 70.18 -100.31 -78.70
N GLN A 115 69.25 -101.20 -79.06
CA GLN A 115 67.89 -100.79 -79.44
C GLN A 115 67.06 -100.32 -78.24
N VAL A 116 67.21 -100.95 -77.05
CA VAL A 116 66.48 -100.56 -75.83
C VAL A 116 66.93 -99.17 -75.34
N LEU A 117 68.23 -98.88 -75.40
CA LEU A 117 68.82 -97.62 -74.91
C LEU A 117 68.38 -96.39 -75.74
N VAL A 118 68.15 -96.57 -77.05
CA VAL A 118 67.66 -95.50 -77.94
C VAL A 118 66.16 -95.22 -77.73
N GLN A 119 65.35 -96.24 -77.41
CA GLN A 119 63.92 -96.02 -77.15
C GLN A 119 63.67 -95.32 -75.80
N GLU A 120 64.40 -95.67 -74.74
CA GLU A 120 64.28 -94.99 -73.44
C GLU A 120 64.68 -93.51 -73.53
N LYS A 121 65.80 -93.19 -74.19
CA LYS A 121 66.26 -91.80 -74.38
C LYS A 121 65.25 -90.93 -75.13
N ASN A 122 64.59 -91.48 -76.15
CA ASN A 122 63.58 -90.75 -76.92
C ASN A 122 62.26 -90.56 -76.16
N HIS A 123 61.87 -91.52 -75.30
CA HIS A 123 60.69 -91.38 -74.45
C HIS A 123 60.88 -90.32 -73.37
N GLU A 124 62.05 -90.30 -72.72
CA GLU A 124 62.40 -89.28 -71.71
C GLU A 124 62.47 -87.86 -72.29
N LEU A 125 63.05 -87.70 -73.49
CA LEU A 125 63.16 -86.39 -74.14
C LEU A 125 61.78 -85.79 -74.46
N LYS A 126 60.84 -86.60 -74.93
CA LYS A 126 59.47 -86.15 -75.26
C LYS A 126 58.71 -85.72 -74.01
N GLN A 127 58.79 -86.49 -72.92
CA GLN A 127 58.17 -86.11 -71.64
C GLN A 127 58.79 -84.83 -71.05
N CYS A 128 60.09 -84.61 -71.22
CA CYS A 128 60.77 -83.41 -70.72
C CYS A 128 60.34 -82.14 -71.48
N GLN A 129 60.15 -82.23 -72.80
CA GLN A 129 59.68 -81.12 -73.63
C GLN A 129 58.24 -80.69 -73.28
N GLU A 130 57.34 -81.64 -73.04
CA GLU A 130 55.95 -81.34 -72.64
C GLU A 130 55.88 -80.66 -71.25
N ARG A 131 56.74 -81.05 -70.31
CA ARG A 131 56.85 -80.42 -68.98
C ARG A 131 57.35 -78.97 -69.04
N ILE A 132 58.30 -78.67 -69.93
CA ILE A 132 58.82 -77.32 -70.11
C ILE A 132 57.73 -76.41 -70.69
N ALA A 133 57.04 -76.85 -71.75
CA ALA A 133 55.96 -76.07 -72.37
C ALA A 133 54.81 -75.78 -71.39
N TRP A 134 54.45 -76.74 -70.53
CA TRP A 134 53.43 -76.53 -69.49
C TRP A 134 53.89 -75.51 -68.42
N ALA A 135 55.14 -75.58 -67.98
CA ALA A 135 55.71 -74.65 -67.01
C ALA A 135 55.80 -73.21 -67.54
N GLU A 136 56.13 -73.03 -68.83
CA GLU A 136 56.17 -71.71 -69.47
C GLU A 136 54.78 -71.06 -69.53
N LYS A 137 53.74 -71.83 -69.86
CA LYS A 137 52.36 -71.33 -69.86
C LYS A 137 51.91 -70.86 -68.48
N GLN A 138 52.23 -71.61 -67.42
CA GLN A 138 51.90 -71.22 -66.05
C GLN A 138 52.67 -69.97 -65.59
N ARG A 139 53.93 -69.82 -66.01
CA ARG A 139 54.73 -68.62 -65.73
C ARG A 139 54.13 -67.37 -66.39
N ASP A 140 53.69 -67.45 -67.64
CA ASP A 140 53.10 -66.31 -68.33
C ASP A 140 51.75 -65.91 -67.74
N GLU A 141 50.95 -66.89 -67.32
CA GLU A 141 49.67 -66.67 -66.64
C GLU A 141 49.85 -66.04 -65.24
N ALA A 142 50.90 -66.44 -64.51
CA ALA A 142 51.30 -65.79 -63.26
C ALA A 142 51.83 -64.35 -63.49
N ASN A 143 52.66 -64.13 -64.52
CA ASN A 143 53.18 -62.81 -64.87
C ASN A 143 52.07 -61.84 -65.33
N LYS A 144 51.01 -62.34 -65.96
CA LYS A 144 49.82 -61.53 -66.27
C LYS A 144 49.09 -61.11 -64.99
N LYS A 145 48.83 -62.04 -64.06
CA LYS A 145 48.19 -61.74 -62.78
C LYS A 145 48.98 -60.71 -61.94
N VAL A 146 50.31 -60.79 -61.93
CA VAL A 146 51.15 -59.81 -61.21
C VAL A 146 51.00 -58.40 -61.79
N ARG A 147 50.91 -58.24 -63.11
CA ARG A 147 50.70 -56.94 -63.75
C ARG A 147 49.33 -56.35 -63.42
N ASP A 148 48.28 -57.16 -63.51
CA ASP A 148 46.92 -56.73 -63.18
C ASP A 148 46.84 -56.28 -61.71
N MET A 149 47.45 -57.05 -60.79
CA MET A 149 47.49 -56.71 -59.35
C MET A 149 48.32 -55.45 -59.06
N GLN A 150 49.39 -55.19 -59.81
CA GLN A 150 50.17 -53.95 -59.70
C GLN A 150 49.37 -52.73 -60.15
N GLN A 151 48.57 -52.88 -61.21
CA GLN A 151 47.71 -51.81 -61.71
C GLN A 151 46.57 -51.51 -60.73
N GLU A 152 45.92 -52.54 -60.16
CA GLU A 152 44.92 -52.37 -59.09
C GLU A 152 45.51 -51.70 -57.85
N LYS A 153 46.72 -52.08 -57.45
CA LYS A 153 47.41 -51.44 -56.30
C LYS A 153 47.64 -49.95 -56.54
N HIS A 154 48.08 -49.56 -57.74
CA HIS A 154 48.31 -48.15 -58.06
C HIS A 154 47.00 -47.35 -58.06
N GLU A 155 45.91 -47.92 -58.59
CA GLU A 155 44.60 -47.27 -58.58
C GLU A 155 44.06 -47.09 -57.15
N ALA A 156 44.27 -48.09 -56.28
CA ALA A 156 43.91 -48.03 -54.87
C ALA A 156 44.75 -47.00 -54.08
N GLU A 157 46.04 -46.87 -54.38
CA GLU A 157 46.91 -45.84 -53.79
C GLU A 157 46.44 -44.42 -54.15
N LYS A 158 46.07 -44.20 -55.41
CA LYS A 158 45.51 -42.91 -55.85
C LYS A 158 44.20 -42.57 -55.14
N GLN A 159 43.28 -43.53 -55.01
CA GLN A 159 42.02 -43.33 -54.28
C GLN A 159 42.25 -43.05 -52.79
N ARG A 160 43.25 -43.71 -52.17
CA ARG A 160 43.62 -43.46 -50.77
C ARG A 160 44.15 -42.04 -50.58
N ASP A 161 44.97 -41.54 -51.50
CA ASP A 161 45.54 -40.19 -51.41
C ASP A 161 44.46 -39.12 -51.64
N GLU A 162 43.51 -39.34 -52.56
CA GLU A 162 42.32 -38.50 -52.72
C GLU A 162 41.44 -38.48 -51.46
N ALA A 163 41.22 -39.64 -50.83
CA ALA A 163 40.47 -39.74 -49.58
C ALA A 163 41.18 -39.02 -48.42
N ASN A 164 42.51 -39.17 -48.31
CA ASN A 164 43.31 -38.49 -47.30
C ASN A 164 43.27 -36.96 -47.45
N ASN A 165 43.29 -36.45 -48.69
CA ASN A 165 43.14 -35.03 -48.94
C ASN A 165 41.77 -34.51 -48.50
N LYS A 166 40.68 -35.22 -48.81
CA LYS A 166 39.32 -34.86 -48.35
C LYS A 166 39.21 -34.85 -46.82
N VAL A 167 39.82 -35.83 -46.14
CA VAL A 167 39.85 -35.86 -44.67
C VAL A 167 40.59 -34.64 -44.11
N ARG A 168 41.71 -34.24 -44.74
CA ARG A 168 42.47 -33.06 -44.34
C ARG A 168 41.67 -31.77 -44.50
N GLU A 169 40.93 -31.62 -45.60
CA GLU A 169 40.05 -30.46 -45.84
C GLU A 169 38.91 -30.41 -44.81
N MET A 170 38.20 -31.51 -44.58
CA MET A 170 37.15 -31.57 -43.56
C MET A 170 37.68 -31.28 -42.14
N GLN A 171 38.91 -31.70 -41.84
CA GLN A 171 39.53 -31.40 -40.55
C GLN A 171 39.85 -29.90 -40.41
N GLN A 172 40.31 -29.24 -41.47
CA GLN A 172 40.52 -27.80 -41.47
C GLN A 172 39.21 -27.02 -41.28
N GLU A 173 38.15 -27.41 -41.97
CA GLU A 173 36.83 -26.79 -41.80
C GLU A 173 36.27 -26.99 -40.38
N LYS A 174 36.43 -28.18 -39.80
CA LYS A 174 36.04 -28.46 -38.41
C LYS A 174 36.80 -27.60 -37.40
N ASP A 175 38.09 -27.40 -37.61
CA ASP A 175 38.93 -26.57 -36.74
C ASP A 175 38.56 -25.09 -36.87
N GLU A 176 38.24 -24.61 -38.08
CA GLU A 176 37.78 -23.25 -38.30
C GLU A 176 36.39 -23.00 -37.67
N ALA A 177 35.46 -23.94 -37.83
CA ALA A 177 34.14 -23.90 -37.19
C ALA A 177 34.26 -23.88 -35.66
N SER A 178 35.16 -24.69 -35.09
CA SER A 178 35.44 -24.71 -33.65
C SER A 178 35.99 -23.37 -33.15
N ARG A 179 36.92 -22.76 -33.88
CA ARG A 179 37.46 -21.43 -33.54
C ARG A 179 36.38 -20.36 -33.57
N LYS A 180 35.50 -20.37 -34.58
CA LYS A 180 34.37 -19.45 -34.69
C LYS A 180 33.42 -19.61 -33.50
N ALA A 181 33.06 -20.85 -33.15
CA ALA A 181 32.19 -21.16 -32.01
C ALA A 181 32.77 -20.65 -30.68
N ILE A 182 34.05 -20.91 -30.40
CA ILE A 182 34.74 -20.39 -29.20
C ILE A 182 34.71 -18.85 -29.17
N SER A 183 34.89 -18.19 -30.32
CA SER A 183 34.83 -16.72 -30.39
C SER A 183 33.41 -16.18 -30.10
N PHE A 184 32.37 -16.86 -30.58
CA PHE A 184 30.98 -16.51 -30.32
C PHE A 184 30.61 -16.72 -28.85
N GLU A 185 31.06 -17.82 -28.26
CA GLU A 185 30.85 -18.10 -26.84
C GLU A 185 31.52 -17.06 -25.95
N LYS A 186 32.76 -16.66 -26.27
CA LYS A 186 33.45 -15.57 -25.56
C LYS A 186 32.70 -14.24 -25.66
N LYS A 187 32.15 -13.91 -26.84
CA LYS A 187 31.32 -12.71 -27.04
C LYS A 187 30.01 -12.78 -26.23
N ARG A 188 29.34 -13.94 -26.24
CA ARG A 188 28.11 -14.19 -25.45
C ARG A 188 28.36 -14.02 -23.96
N ASN A 189 29.43 -14.63 -23.44
CA ASN A 189 29.75 -14.56 -22.02
C ASN A 189 30.10 -13.13 -21.57
N LYS A 190 30.79 -12.36 -22.43
CA LYS A 190 31.04 -10.93 -22.18
C LYS A 190 29.74 -10.12 -22.14
N ALA A 191 28.80 -10.37 -23.07
CA ALA A 191 27.51 -9.70 -23.09
C ALA A 191 26.63 -10.07 -21.88
N LEU A 192 26.66 -11.33 -21.42
CA LEU A 192 26.00 -11.78 -20.20
C LEU A 192 26.57 -11.06 -18.97
N GLY A 193 27.89 -10.98 -18.83
CA GLY A 193 28.51 -10.25 -17.72
C GLY A 193 28.11 -8.78 -17.65
N GLN A 194 28.05 -8.09 -18.80
CA GLN A 194 27.59 -6.70 -18.88
C GLN A 194 26.11 -6.55 -18.49
N ARG A 195 25.26 -7.51 -18.88
CA ARG A 195 23.84 -7.52 -18.50
C ARG A 195 23.66 -7.73 -17.00
N ASP A 196 24.42 -8.65 -16.40
CA ASP A 196 24.33 -8.93 -14.96
C ASP A 196 24.81 -7.72 -14.13
N GLU A 197 25.86 -7.04 -14.59
CA GLU A 197 26.32 -5.79 -13.97
C GLU A 197 25.27 -4.67 -14.07
N ALA A 198 24.63 -4.51 -15.23
CA ALA A 198 23.52 -3.56 -15.41
C ALA A 198 22.30 -3.90 -14.54
N LEU A 199 21.98 -5.19 -14.38
CA LEU A 199 20.91 -5.64 -13.47
C LEU A 199 21.26 -5.34 -12.01
N GLY A 200 22.50 -5.58 -11.59
CA GLY A 200 22.99 -5.23 -10.26
C GLY A 200 22.89 -3.73 -9.96
N GLN A 201 23.22 -2.88 -10.94
CA GLN A 201 23.04 -1.42 -10.83
C GLN A 201 21.56 -1.04 -10.71
N LYS A 202 20.69 -1.64 -11.53
CA LYS A 202 19.24 -1.40 -11.48
C LYS A 202 18.63 -1.77 -10.13
N ILE A 203 19.06 -2.89 -9.54
CA ILE A 203 18.61 -3.31 -8.20
C ILE A 203 19.01 -2.28 -7.15
N LYS A 204 20.26 -1.82 -7.13
CA LYS A 204 20.71 -0.76 -6.21
C LYS A 204 19.90 0.53 -6.34
N ILE A 205 19.58 0.94 -7.56
CA ILE A 205 18.74 2.13 -7.81
C ILE A 205 17.32 1.93 -7.27
N LEU A 206 16.74 0.75 -7.47
CA LEU A 206 15.41 0.43 -6.94
C LEU A 206 15.37 0.42 -5.41
N GLU A 207 16.40 -0.12 -4.76
CA GLU A 207 16.53 -0.08 -3.29
C GLU A 207 16.60 1.37 -2.78
N GLN A 208 17.42 2.21 -3.39
CA GLN A 208 17.52 3.63 -3.05
C GLN A 208 16.19 4.38 -3.26
N LEU A 209 15.49 4.09 -4.36
CA LEU A 209 14.19 4.70 -4.63
C LEU A 209 13.15 4.28 -3.60
N ASN A 210 13.14 3.01 -3.19
CA ASN A 210 12.20 2.51 -2.18
C ASN A 210 12.48 3.12 -0.80
N GLU A 211 13.75 3.28 -0.41
CA GLU A 211 14.13 3.96 0.82
C GLU A 211 13.72 5.45 0.81
N ALA A 212 13.91 6.13 -0.34
CA ALA A 212 13.48 7.52 -0.52
C ALA A 212 11.95 7.67 -0.44
N LEU A 213 11.20 6.73 -1.03
CA LEU A 213 9.73 6.70 -0.93
C LEU A 213 9.28 6.51 0.52
N GLY A 214 9.90 5.59 1.26
CA GLY A 214 9.61 5.38 2.69
C GLY A 214 9.85 6.65 3.53
N LYS A 215 10.96 7.36 3.31
CA LYS A 215 11.26 8.64 3.99
C LYS A 215 10.23 9.73 3.63
N ARG A 216 9.80 9.80 2.37
CA ARG A 216 8.78 10.75 1.92
C ARG A 216 7.43 10.49 2.57
N ASP A 217 7.00 9.23 2.62
CA ASP A 217 5.72 8.86 3.20
C ASP A 217 5.68 9.10 4.72
N GLU A 218 6.79 8.87 5.41
CA GLU A 218 6.94 9.25 6.83
C GLU A 218 6.89 10.77 7.03
N ALA A 219 7.59 11.54 6.19
CA ALA A 219 7.54 13.00 6.22
C ALA A 219 6.12 13.55 5.95
N LEU A 220 5.37 12.91 5.04
CA LEU A 220 3.96 13.26 4.79
C LEU A 220 3.08 12.99 6.01
N ARG A 221 3.25 11.85 6.69
CA ARG A 221 2.52 11.56 7.93
C ARG A 221 2.82 12.56 9.03
N GLN A 222 4.08 12.94 9.19
CA GLN A 222 4.49 13.96 10.16
C GLN A 222 3.90 15.33 9.80
N ALA A 223 3.94 15.73 8.53
CA ALA A 223 3.33 16.97 8.07
C ALA A 223 1.81 17.00 8.29
N ASP A 224 1.12 15.89 8.04
CA ASP A 224 -0.32 15.77 8.28
C ASP A 224 -0.66 15.81 9.78
N SER A 225 0.17 15.19 10.63
CA SER A 225 0.00 15.26 12.09
C SER A 225 0.17 16.69 12.60
N LEU A 226 1.22 17.39 12.14
CA LEU A 226 1.47 18.79 12.50
C LEU A 226 0.36 19.72 11.99
N ARG A 227 -0.22 19.45 10.81
CA ARG A 227 -1.39 20.19 10.31
C ARG A 227 -2.60 20.03 11.23
N LYS A 228 -2.91 18.80 11.64
CA LYS A 228 -4.02 18.54 12.57
C LYS A 228 -3.81 19.22 13.92
N GLU A 229 -2.59 19.18 14.46
CA GLU A 229 -2.24 19.85 15.71
C GLU A 229 -2.36 21.37 15.59
N LYS A 230 -1.88 21.95 14.48
CA LYS A 230 -2.03 23.39 14.19
C LYS A 230 -3.50 23.80 14.07
N ASP A 231 -4.31 23.02 13.37
CA ASP A 231 -5.74 23.32 13.18
C ASP A 231 -6.50 23.24 14.51
N GLU A 232 -6.16 22.29 15.37
CA GLU A 232 -6.73 22.17 16.72
C GLU A 232 -6.29 23.33 17.62
N ALA A 233 -5.00 23.69 17.60
CA ALA A 233 -4.48 24.85 18.32
C ALA A 233 -5.15 26.15 17.86
N LEU A 234 -5.44 26.29 16.56
CA LEU A 234 -6.14 27.46 16.03
C LEU A 234 -7.59 27.52 16.52
N ARG A 235 -8.32 26.38 16.55
CA ARG A 235 -9.67 26.32 17.11
C ARG A 235 -9.70 26.66 18.59
N GLN A 236 -8.74 26.16 19.36
CA GLN A 236 -8.61 26.48 20.78
C GLN A 236 -8.30 27.97 20.97
N ALA A 237 -7.39 28.54 20.19
CA ALA A 237 -7.07 29.96 20.23
C ALA A 237 -8.28 30.84 19.87
N ASP A 238 -9.05 30.47 18.85
CA ASP A 238 -10.28 31.17 18.46
C ASP A 238 -11.36 31.07 19.54
N SER A 239 -11.51 29.91 20.19
CA SER A 239 -12.43 29.71 21.30
C SER A 239 -12.05 30.58 22.50
N LEU A 240 -10.77 30.56 22.90
CA LEU A 240 -10.25 31.38 23.98
C LEU A 240 -10.37 32.87 23.67
N ARG A 241 -10.18 33.27 22.40
CA ARG A 241 -10.37 34.65 21.97
C ARG A 241 -11.83 35.07 22.10
N LYS A 242 -12.78 34.24 21.67
CA LYS A 242 -14.22 34.52 21.83
C LYS A 242 -14.61 34.61 23.30
N GLU A 243 -14.13 33.69 24.14
CA GLU A 243 -14.37 33.72 25.58
C GLU A 243 -13.79 34.98 26.23
N LYS A 244 -12.57 35.35 25.86
CA LYS A 244 -11.94 36.60 26.32
C LYS A 244 -12.71 37.83 25.87
N ASP A 245 -13.12 37.90 24.61
CA ASP A 245 -13.85 39.05 24.05
C ASP A 245 -15.22 39.19 24.73
N GLU A 246 -15.90 38.08 25.01
CA GLU A 246 -17.16 38.06 25.77
C GLU A 246 -16.96 38.47 27.24
N ALA A 247 -15.96 37.93 27.93
CA ALA A 247 -15.62 38.34 29.30
C ALA A 247 -15.28 39.83 29.38
N LEU A 248 -14.54 40.36 28.39
CA LEU A 248 -14.23 41.77 28.31
C LEU A 248 -15.49 42.61 28.06
N ARG A 249 -16.38 42.17 27.18
CA ARG A 249 -17.69 42.82 26.95
C ARG A 249 -18.50 42.89 28.25
N GLN A 250 -18.51 41.83 29.05
CA GLN A 250 -19.23 41.81 30.32
C GLN A 250 -18.62 42.73 31.38
N LEU A 251 -17.30 42.93 31.35
CA LEU A 251 -16.56 43.82 32.26
C LEU A 251 -16.61 45.30 31.86
N GLN A 252 -16.95 45.62 30.60
CA GLN A 252 -17.12 46.98 30.14
C GLN A 252 -18.48 47.55 30.56
N LEU A 253 -18.59 48.88 30.60
CA LEU A 253 -19.91 49.53 30.69
C LEU A 253 -20.76 49.10 29.49
N SER A 254 -22.06 48.99 29.68
CA SER A 254 -22.97 48.46 28.66
C SER A 254 -23.67 49.57 27.87
N SER A 255 -24.20 49.19 26.71
CA SER A 255 -25.22 49.98 26.01
C SER A 255 -26.56 49.86 26.75
N MET A 256 -27.51 50.76 26.46
CA MET A 256 -28.87 50.69 27.02
C MET A 256 -29.57 49.37 26.66
N LEU A 257 -29.41 48.93 25.40
CA LEU A 257 -30.07 47.72 24.90
C LEU A 257 -29.52 46.47 25.58
N ASP A 258 -28.19 46.35 25.68
CA ASP A 258 -27.55 45.22 26.34
C ASP A 258 -27.93 45.15 27.82
N LEU A 259 -27.97 46.30 28.51
CA LEU A 259 -28.40 46.36 29.90
C LEU A 259 -29.82 45.80 30.06
N PHE A 260 -30.76 46.25 29.23
CA PHE A 260 -32.17 45.86 29.33
C PHE A 260 -32.37 44.37 29.08
N VAL A 261 -31.71 43.83 28.05
CA VAL A 261 -31.73 42.40 27.76
C VAL A 261 -31.09 41.61 28.89
N GLN A 262 -29.93 42.03 29.40
CA GLN A 262 -29.28 41.34 30.50
C GLN A 262 -30.12 41.35 31.78
N CYS A 263 -30.79 42.46 32.10
CA CYS A 263 -31.74 42.53 33.20
C CYS A 263 -32.86 41.50 33.02
N GLN A 264 -33.45 41.40 31.82
CA GLN A 264 -34.48 40.42 31.55
C GLN A 264 -33.94 38.99 31.72
N THR A 265 -32.80 38.66 31.12
CA THR A 265 -32.23 37.30 31.14
C THR A 265 -31.81 36.87 32.54
N SER A 266 -31.16 37.74 33.32
CA SER A 266 -30.62 37.40 34.64
C SER A 266 -31.67 37.46 35.77
N LEU A 267 -32.71 38.30 35.64
CA LEU A 267 -33.57 38.63 36.78
C LEU A 267 -34.98 38.03 36.67
N SER A 268 -35.51 37.84 35.46
CA SER A 268 -36.91 37.39 35.28
C SER A 268 -37.18 35.98 35.82
N SER A 269 -36.19 35.09 35.75
CA SER A 269 -36.28 33.72 36.29
C SER A 269 -36.54 33.68 37.80
N LYS A 270 -36.30 34.79 38.51
CA LYS A 270 -36.46 34.89 39.97
C LYS A 270 -37.88 35.22 40.41
N LEU A 271 -38.73 35.63 39.46
CA LEU A 271 -40.13 36.00 39.70
C LEU A 271 -41.08 34.80 39.69
N ALA A 272 -40.57 33.58 39.52
CA ALA A 272 -41.37 32.36 39.43
C ALA A 272 -42.27 32.20 40.67
N SER A 273 -43.56 32.42 40.45
CA SER A 273 -44.60 32.19 41.45
C SER A 273 -44.73 30.69 41.70
N ASP A 274 -44.46 30.22 42.92
CA ASP A 274 -44.85 28.86 43.35
C ASP A 274 -46.39 28.77 43.39
N PRO A 275 -47.04 28.01 42.49
CA PRO A 275 -48.50 27.87 42.47
C PRO A 275 -49.07 27.30 43.77
N ASP A 276 -48.29 26.49 44.49
CA ASP A 276 -48.72 25.82 45.72
C ASP A 276 -48.79 26.78 46.92
N THR A 277 -48.08 27.92 46.84
CA THR A 277 -48.11 28.94 47.90
C THR A 277 -49.49 29.57 48.06
N PHE A 278 -50.25 29.76 46.97
CA PHE A 278 -51.65 30.22 47.04
C PHE A 278 -52.59 29.18 47.66
N GLN A 279 -52.38 27.89 47.35
CA GLN A 279 -53.20 26.81 47.89
C GLN A 279 -52.97 26.57 49.38
N ARG A 280 -51.71 26.74 49.85
CA ARG A 280 -51.36 26.60 51.27
C ARG A 280 -51.84 27.75 52.13
N ASN A 281 -51.90 28.98 51.60
CA ASN A 281 -52.28 30.19 52.36
C ASN A 281 -53.14 31.14 51.51
N PRO A 282 -54.44 30.85 51.30
CA PRO A 282 -55.34 31.75 50.58
C PRO A 282 -55.48 33.07 51.35
N LYS A 283 -54.83 34.13 50.87
CA LYS A 283 -55.05 35.48 51.41
C LYS A 283 -56.51 35.87 51.17
N LYS A 284 -57.21 36.28 52.24
CA LYS A 284 -58.52 36.91 52.09
C LYS A 284 -58.33 38.23 51.35
N ALA A 285 -59.13 38.47 50.31
CA ALA A 285 -59.18 39.74 49.63
C ALA A 285 -59.40 40.87 50.65
N THR A 286 -58.63 41.95 50.53
CA THR A 286 -58.91 43.18 51.30
C THR A 286 -60.34 43.61 50.99
N LYS A 287 -61.11 43.96 52.03
CA LYS A 287 -62.50 44.37 51.86
C LYS A 287 -62.52 45.69 51.08
N MET A 288 -63.08 45.63 49.89
CA MET A 288 -63.11 46.72 48.94
C MET A 288 -64.44 47.47 49.07
N THR A 289 -64.57 48.28 50.12
CA THR A 289 -65.81 49.02 50.43
C THR A 289 -65.63 50.53 50.31
N ASN A 290 -66.65 51.21 49.78
CA ASN A 290 -66.69 52.68 49.65
C ASN A 290 -65.47 53.28 48.91
N ARG A 291 -65.05 52.63 47.82
CA ARG A 291 -63.94 53.04 46.94
C ARG A 291 -64.51 53.52 45.60
N PHE A 292 -63.79 54.40 44.89
CA PHE A 292 -64.19 54.68 43.51
C PHE A 292 -64.12 53.40 42.68
N LYS A 293 -65.15 53.14 41.89
CA LYS A 293 -65.28 51.93 41.08
C LYS A 293 -65.46 52.32 39.62
N PRO A 294 -64.70 51.75 38.66
CA PRO A 294 -64.99 51.95 37.25
C PRO A 294 -66.29 51.23 36.87
N LEU A 295 -66.99 51.75 35.86
CA LEU A 295 -68.16 51.08 35.28
C LEU A 295 -67.74 50.09 34.20
N LYS A 296 -66.75 50.47 33.39
CA LYS A 296 -66.25 49.68 32.26
C LYS A 296 -64.76 49.40 32.39
N LEU A 297 -64.33 48.29 31.77
CA LEU A 297 -62.92 47.96 31.56
C LEU A 297 -62.73 47.71 30.07
N HIS A 298 -61.91 48.49 29.39
CA HIS A 298 -61.64 48.35 27.94
C HIS A 298 -60.14 48.31 27.64
N GLN A 299 -59.74 47.75 26.52
CA GLN A 299 -58.34 47.79 26.10
C GLN A 299 -57.85 49.22 25.85
N PHE A 300 -56.65 49.53 26.32
CA PHE A 300 -55.95 50.76 26.02
C PHE A 300 -55.24 50.64 24.66
N HIS A 301 -56.02 50.78 23.59
CA HIS A 301 -55.50 50.81 22.23
C HIS A 301 -54.50 51.97 22.06
N GLY A 302 -53.37 51.73 21.39
CA GLY A 302 -52.33 52.73 21.17
C GLY A 302 -51.20 52.73 22.20
N CYS A 303 -51.38 52.11 23.37
CA CYS A 303 -50.39 52.15 24.46
C CYS A 303 -49.01 51.58 24.04
N GLU A 304 -48.97 50.45 23.33
CA GLU A 304 -47.71 49.89 22.84
C GLU A 304 -47.09 50.79 21.76
N GLN A 305 -47.89 51.30 20.82
CA GLN A 305 -47.39 52.14 19.73
C GLN A 305 -46.74 53.42 20.28
N GLU A 306 -47.34 54.03 21.30
CA GLU A 306 -46.79 55.20 21.96
C GLU A 306 -45.51 54.88 22.74
N GLN A 307 -45.48 53.78 23.51
CA GLN A 307 -44.27 53.33 24.19
C GLN A 307 -43.13 53.02 23.20
N ARG A 308 -43.45 52.41 22.06
CA ARG A 308 -42.49 52.09 21.01
C ARG A 308 -41.91 53.34 20.36
N ALA A 309 -42.73 54.36 20.10
CA ALA A 309 -42.24 55.65 19.60
C ALA A 309 -41.25 56.30 20.59
N VAL A 310 -41.56 56.26 21.90
CA VAL A 310 -40.64 56.72 22.95
C VAL A 310 -39.34 55.89 22.96
N PHE A 311 -39.45 54.56 22.80
CA PHE A 311 -38.29 53.67 22.77
C PHE A 311 -37.38 53.90 21.57
N ASP A 312 -37.96 54.15 20.39
CA ASP A 312 -37.21 54.46 19.17
C ASP A 312 -36.41 55.75 19.33
N GLU A 313 -36.99 56.78 19.93
CA GLU A 313 -36.29 58.03 20.25
C GLU A 313 -35.19 57.79 21.29
N LEU A 314 -35.42 56.95 22.31
CA LEU A 314 -34.38 56.55 23.26
C LEU A 314 -33.20 55.85 22.58
N CYS A 315 -33.46 54.98 21.59
CA CYS A 315 -32.40 54.32 20.82
C CYS A 315 -31.58 55.31 19.98
N ASN A 316 -32.20 56.39 19.51
CA ASN A 316 -31.49 57.45 18.77
C ASN A 316 -30.58 58.27 19.70
N VAL A 317 -30.97 58.47 20.95
CA VAL A 317 -30.19 59.19 21.96
C VAL A 317 -29.10 58.30 22.57
N PHE A 318 -29.46 57.08 22.96
CA PHE A 318 -28.55 56.08 23.51
C PHE A 318 -28.15 55.09 22.41
N THR A 319 -27.28 55.54 21.52
CA THR A 319 -26.75 54.71 20.43
C THR A 319 -26.04 53.47 20.96
N PRO A 320 -25.98 52.35 20.20
CA PRO A 320 -25.31 51.12 20.65
C PRO A 320 -23.85 51.31 21.10
N ASP A 321 -23.13 52.26 20.52
CA ASP A 321 -21.74 52.56 20.87
C ASP A 321 -21.58 53.38 22.17
N LEU A 322 -22.68 53.90 22.73
CA LEU A 322 -22.65 54.71 23.96
C LEU A 322 -22.67 53.81 25.20
N LEU A 323 -21.48 53.34 25.57
CA LEU A 323 -21.24 52.43 26.69
C LEU A 323 -21.17 53.17 28.03
N VAL A 324 -22.33 53.54 28.59
CA VAL A 324 -22.44 54.37 29.80
C VAL A 324 -23.23 53.74 30.94
N PHE A 325 -23.78 52.54 30.75
CA PHE A 325 -24.63 51.83 31.70
C PHE A 325 -23.87 50.76 32.49
N THR A 326 -24.49 50.23 33.55
CA THR A 326 -23.91 49.20 34.41
C THR A 326 -23.31 48.04 33.62
N ARG A 327 -22.13 47.59 34.03
CA ARG A 327 -21.45 46.44 33.43
C ARG A 327 -22.34 45.19 33.48
N LEU A 328 -22.36 44.41 32.42
CA LEU A 328 -23.25 43.24 32.34
C LEU A 328 -22.93 42.21 33.41
N ILE A 329 -21.64 42.03 33.74
CA ILE A 329 -21.20 41.12 34.81
C ILE A 329 -21.87 41.45 36.16
N THR A 330 -22.04 42.73 36.48
CA THR A 330 -22.67 43.14 37.74
C THR A 330 -24.15 42.76 37.76
N VAL A 331 -24.84 42.83 36.63
CA VAL A 331 -26.25 42.40 36.52
C VAL A 331 -26.36 40.87 36.63
N ILE A 332 -25.41 40.14 36.04
CA ILE A 332 -25.30 38.67 36.14
C ILE A 332 -25.11 38.25 37.60
N GLU A 333 -24.11 38.81 38.28
CA GLU A 333 -23.81 38.54 39.69
C GLU A 333 -25.01 38.86 40.59
N ILE A 334 -25.71 39.99 40.35
CA ILE A 334 -26.96 40.30 41.06
C ILE A 334 -28.01 39.22 40.85
N GLY A 335 -28.21 38.78 39.60
CA GLY A 335 -29.14 37.69 39.28
C GLY A 335 -28.79 36.38 39.98
N GLU A 336 -27.51 36.04 40.11
CA GLU A 336 -27.05 34.85 40.83
C GLU A 336 -27.32 34.93 42.34
N MET A 337 -27.21 36.12 42.94
CA MET A 337 -27.46 36.35 44.36
C MET A 337 -28.95 36.40 44.75
N ILE A 338 -29.85 36.70 43.82
CA ILE A 338 -31.29 36.78 44.10
C ILE A 338 -31.89 35.37 44.20
N GLU A 339 -32.47 35.06 45.36
CA GLU A 339 -33.31 33.89 45.58
C GLU A 339 -34.72 34.07 44.98
N THR A 340 -35.46 32.98 44.83
CA THR A 340 -36.84 33.01 44.32
C THR A 340 -37.75 33.88 45.17
N ILE A 341 -38.51 34.76 44.52
CA ILE A 341 -39.35 35.76 45.18
C ILE A 341 -40.69 35.13 45.57
N ALA A 342 -40.83 34.73 46.84
CA ALA A 342 -42.03 34.06 47.35
C ALA A 342 -43.01 34.98 48.11
N SER A 343 -42.68 36.26 48.30
CA SER A 343 -43.50 37.20 49.10
C SER A 343 -43.75 38.53 48.39
N GLU A 344 -44.87 39.18 48.74
CA GLU A 344 -45.23 40.51 48.26
C GLU A 344 -44.17 41.55 48.64
N LYS A 345 -43.58 41.44 49.84
CA LYS A 345 -42.48 42.33 50.25
C LYS A 345 -41.21 42.06 49.45
N GLY A 346 -40.89 40.79 49.18
CA GLY A 346 -39.77 40.42 48.32
C GLY A 346 -39.93 40.97 46.91
N LEU A 347 -41.15 40.92 46.36
CA LEU A 347 -41.48 41.47 45.04
C LEU A 347 -41.33 42.99 45.01
N GLU A 348 -41.82 43.70 46.01
CA GLU A 348 -41.62 45.16 46.14
C GLU A 348 -40.12 45.51 46.20
N MET A 349 -39.33 44.77 46.97
CA MET A 349 -37.88 44.97 47.08
C MET A 349 -37.18 44.73 45.74
N PHE A 350 -37.56 43.66 45.04
CA PHE A 350 -37.00 43.30 43.74
C PHE A 350 -37.31 44.37 42.68
N LEU A 351 -38.57 44.78 42.55
CA LEU A 351 -38.98 45.79 41.56
C LEU A 351 -38.21 47.10 41.78
N TRP A 352 -38.16 47.58 43.03
CA TRP A 352 -37.44 48.80 43.37
C TRP A 352 -35.93 48.72 43.07
N ALA A 353 -35.29 47.61 43.43
CA ALA A 353 -33.84 47.46 43.30
C ALA A 353 -33.41 47.18 41.85
N HIS A 354 -34.19 46.37 41.13
CA HIS A 354 -33.73 45.69 39.92
C HIS A 354 -34.61 45.90 38.68
N VAL A 355 -35.72 46.61 38.79
CA VAL A 355 -36.44 47.13 37.61
C VAL A 355 -36.34 48.64 37.62
N GLU A 356 -36.85 49.26 38.68
CA GLU A 356 -36.82 50.71 38.87
C GLU A 356 -35.41 51.24 39.08
N GLY A 357 -34.54 50.46 39.73
CA GLY A 357 -33.13 50.80 39.92
C GLY A 357 -32.36 50.99 38.61
N PHE A 358 -32.57 50.10 37.64
CA PHE A 358 -31.96 50.23 36.31
C PHE A 358 -32.67 51.28 35.46
N ALA A 359 -34.00 51.39 35.55
CA ALA A 359 -34.75 52.48 34.90
C ALA A 359 -34.25 53.87 35.34
N ARG A 360 -33.95 54.03 36.63
CA ARG A 360 -33.39 55.27 37.19
C ARG A 360 -32.06 55.67 36.56
N GLN A 361 -31.23 54.71 36.14
CA GLN A 361 -29.99 55.03 35.44
C GLN A 361 -30.26 55.69 34.09
N VAL A 362 -31.31 55.26 33.39
CA VAL A 362 -31.73 55.86 32.12
C VAL A 362 -32.20 57.29 32.37
N PHE A 363 -33.10 57.50 33.33
CA PHE A 363 -33.60 58.84 33.67
C PHE A 363 -32.48 59.79 34.11
N TRP A 364 -31.50 59.29 34.86
CA TRP A 364 -30.34 60.07 35.30
C TRP A 364 -29.42 60.48 34.14
N LYS A 365 -29.23 59.60 33.15
CA LYS A 365 -28.32 59.85 32.02
C LYS A 365 -29.00 60.59 30.87
N LEU A 366 -30.33 60.54 30.79
CA LEU A 366 -31.11 61.10 29.69
C LEU A 366 -30.87 62.62 29.50
N PRO A 367 -30.86 63.49 30.53
CA PRO A 367 -30.59 64.91 30.34
C PRO A 367 -29.24 65.23 29.66
N SER A 368 -28.23 64.40 29.90
CA SER A 368 -26.89 64.57 29.30
C SER A 368 -26.84 64.05 27.86
N ALA A 369 -27.64 63.03 27.53
CA ALA A 369 -27.66 62.39 26.22
C ALA A 369 -28.65 63.08 25.25
N ASP A 370 -29.85 63.43 25.71
CA ASP A 370 -30.92 64.07 24.92
C ASP A 370 -30.82 65.60 24.95
N LYS A 371 -29.74 66.15 24.39
CA LYS A 371 -29.45 67.60 24.42
C LYS A 371 -30.55 68.47 23.81
N ASN A 372 -31.32 67.91 22.88
CA ASN A 372 -32.41 68.61 22.19
C ASN A 372 -33.78 68.31 22.78
N SER A 373 -33.86 67.55 23.89
CA SER A 373 -35.12 67.15 24.54
C SER A 373 -36.10 66.48 23.57
N THR A 374 -35.58 65.69 22.64
CA THR A 374 -36.36 64.95 21.64
C THR A 374 -37.18 63.84 22.27
N VAL A 375 -36.60 63.12 23.24
CA VAL A 375 -37.28 62.06 23.99
C VAL A 375 -38.17 62.65 25.06
N CYS A 376 -37.68 63.55 25.89
CA CYS A 376 -38.52 64.16 26.91
C CYS A 376 -37.88 65.44 27.39
N GLU A 377 -38.65 66.53 27.45
CA GLU A 377 -38.23 67.73 28.17
C GLU A 377 -38.25 67.43 29.68
N MET A 378 -37.12 66.93 30.18
CA MET A 378 -36.94 66.56 31.58
C MET A 378 -36.98 67.81 32.47
N TYR A 379 -38.15 68.10 33.04
CA TYR A 379 -38.35 69.28 33.86
C TYR A 379 -38.06 69.07 35.36
N GLY A 380 -37.65 67.85 35.76
CA GLY A 380 -37.34 67.46 37.13
C GLY A 380 -36.77 66.04 37.23
N GLU A 381 -36.40 65.63 38.44
CA GLU A 381 -35.94 64.28 38.75
C GLU A 381 -37.14 63.32 38.87
N ILE A 382 -37.05 62.15 38.23
CA ILE A 382 -38.06 61.10 38.34
C ILE A 382 -37.74 60.24 39.56
N THR A 383 -38.65 60.18 40.52
CA THR A 383 -38.50 59.40 41.76
C THR A 383 -39.74 58.54 42.01
N VAL A 384 -39.53 57.38 42.61
CA VAL A 384 -40.62 56.52 43.12
C VAL A 384 -40.69 56.65 44.63
N ILE A 385 -41.87 57.05 45.14
CA ILE A 385 -42.15 57.16 46.57
C ILE A 385 -42.89 55.90 47.02
N HIS A 386 -42.23 55.03 47.79
CA HIS A 386 -42.84 53.83 48.38
C HIS A 386 -43.34 54.08 49.79
N TYR A 387 -44.63 53.83 50.03
CA TYR A 387 -45.29 54.10 51.31
C TYR A 387 -44.90 53.14 52.45
N VAL A 388 -44.28 52.00 52.15
CA VAL A 388 -43.77 51.06 53.17
C VAL A 388 -42.33 51.38 53.56
N ARG A 389 -41.57 52.10 52.72
CA ARG A 389 -40.19 52.52 53.00
C ARG A 389 -40.08 53.90 53.66
N ASN A 390 -41.03 54.79 53.40
CA ASN A 390 -41.03 56.15 53.94
C ASN A 390 -41.81 56.30 55.26
N LEU A 391 -41.93 55.24 56.06
CA LEU A 391 -42.15 55.40 57.50
C LEU A 391 -40.80 55.51 58.21
N ASP A 392 -40.09 56.56 57.84
CA ASP A 392 -39.42 57.42 58.81
C ASP A 392 -39.92 58.84 58.50
N GLU A 393 -40.21 59.60 59.53
CA GLU A 393 -41.12 60.75 59.55
C GLU A 393 -40.86 61.85 58.50
N SER A 394 -41.93 62.58 58.07
CA SER A 394 -41.91 63.94 57.44
C SER A 394 -42.39 64.15 55.98
N ILE A 395 -43.47 63.52 55.52
CA ILE A 395 -44.29 64.15 54.46
C ILE A 395 -45.73 64.31 54.94
N GLY A 396 -45.90 65.22 55.89
CA GLY A 396 -47.20 65.77 56.24
C GLY A 396 -47.70 66.68 55.12
N MET A 397 -48.64 66.18 54.31
CA MET A 397 -49.48 67.06 53.49
C MET A 397 -50.56 67.70 54.36
N THR A 398 -50.17 68.66 55.19
CA THR A 398 -51.06 69.70 55.73
C THR A 398 -50.22 70.88 56.23
N ALA A 399 -50.36 72.07 55.60
CA ALA A 399 -50.58 73.38 56.25
C ALA A 399 -50.12 74.57 55.38
N SER A 400 -50.98 75.58 55.38
CA SER A 400 -50.79 76.95 54.88
C SER A 400 -49.73 77.73 55.70
N PRO A 401 -49.31 78.94 55.26
CA PRO A 401 -48.00 79.53 55.58
C PRO A 401 -48.00 80.34 56.88
N GLY A 402 -46.88 80.32 57.60
CA GLY A 402 -46.59 81.25 58.69
C GLY A 402 -45.33 80.89 59.48
N GLU A 403 -44.30 81.73 59.33
CA GLU A 403 -43.27 82.10 60.31
C GLU A 403 -42.16 81.07 60.69
N ASP A 404 -40.95 81.41 60.23
CA ASP A 404 -39.63 81.01 60.76
C ASP A 404 -39.27 81.91 61.98
N PRO A 405 -38.16 81.68 62.72
CA PRO A 405 -37.45 80.42 63.06
C PRO A 405 -36.97 80.36 64.54
N GLY A 406 -36.54 79.19 65.04
CA GLY A 406 -35.89 79.11 66.37
C GLY A 406 -35.26 77.77 66.77
N ALA A 407 -33.96 77.66 66.54
CA ALA A 407 -32.90 76.80 67.13
C ALA A 407 -33.20 75.64 68.12
N ALA A 408 -32.66 74.47 67.76
CA ALA A 408 -31.86 73.49 68.51
C ALA A 408 -32.11 73.24 70.03
N THR A 409 -32.20 71.96 70.44
CA THR A 409 -31.10 71.13 71.02
C THR A 409 -31.66 69.84 71.66
N THR A 410 -30.91 68.75 71.48
CA THR A 410 -30.94 67.40 72.08
C THR A 410 -31.15 67.30 73.61
N SER A 411 -31.88 66.28 74.09
CA SER A 411 -31.46 65.41 75.21
C SER A 411 -32.37 64.19 75.46
N THR A 412 -31.71 63.06 75.71
CA THR A 412 -32.09 61.74 76.24
C THR A 412 -32.73 61.78 77.64
N GLN A 413 -33.72 60.92 77.94
CA GLN A 413 -33.75 59.99 79.11
C GLN A 413 -35.07 59.20 79.23
N ALA A 414 -34.97 58.07 79.95
CA ALA A 414 -35.90 56.94 79.98
C ALA A 414 -36.77 56.86 81.25
N GLN A 415 -37.80 56.01 81.15
CA GLN A 415 -38.58 55.31 82.18
C GLN A 415 -39.53 56.11 83.10
N ASP A 416 -40.82 55.75 83.06
CA ASP A 416 -41.51 55.12 84.21
C ASP A 416 -42.89 54.55 83.84
N ALA A 417 -43.32 53.54 84.59
CA ALA A 417 -44.50 52.70 84.35
C ALA A 417 -45.78 53.22 85.02
N ALA A 418 -46.91 53.18 84.26
CA ALA A 418 -48.33 52.87 84.57
C ALA A 418 -48.94 53.28 85.94
N PRO A 419 -50.23 53.72 86.02
CA PRO A 419 -51.36 52.89 85.55
C PRO A 419 -52.61 53.60 84.98
N ASP A 420 -53.37 52.79 84.24
CA ASP A 420 -54.82 52.81 84.01
C ASP A 420 -55.57 54.16 83.96
N SER A 421 -55.82 54.62 82.74
CA SER A 421 -57.15 55.12 82.39
C SER A 421 -57.59 54.48 81.07
N ALA A 422 -58.64 53.69 81.18
CA ALA A 422 -59.35 53.11 80.05
C ALA A 422 -60.07 54.23 79.30
N ASP A 423 -59.38 54.83 78.33
CA ASP A 423 -60.02 55.68 77.34
C ASP A 423 -60.01 55.04 75.96
N SER A 424 -61.21 54.95 75.43
CA SER A 424 -61.63 54.32 74.19
C SER A 424 -60.57 54.33 73.08
N LYS A 425 -60.07 53.14 72.74
CA LYS A 425 -59.53 52.87 71.39
C LYS A 425 -60.68 53.02 70.41
N THR A 426 -60.93 54.26 69.98
CA THR A 426 -61.62 54.51 68.73
C THR A 426 -60.77 53.89 67.64
N ASN A 427 -61.22 52.74 67.14
CA ASN A 427 -60.74 52.14 65.90
C ASN A 427 -60.95 53.16 64.78
N VAL A 428 -59.97 54.03 64.56
CA VAL A 428 -59.93 54.88 63.37
C VAL A 428 -59.77 53.93 62.19
N GLU A 429 -60.86 53.82 61.42
CA GLU A 429 -61.01 53.03 60.21
C GLU A 429 -59.76 53.10 59.32
N LYS A 430 -59.10 51.94 59.12
CA LYS A 430 -57.99 51.78 58.18
C LYS A 430 -58.35 52.12 56.72
N ASP A 431 -59.62 52.32 56.41
CA ASP A 431 -60.13 52.53 55.05
C ASP A 431 -60.02 53.97 54.51
N LYS A 432 -59.67 54.98 55.32
CA LYS A 432 -59.59 56.37 54.85
C LYS A 432 -58.23 56.79 54.27
N VAL A 433 -57.17 56.00 54.43
CA VAL A 433 -55.81 56.42 54.08
C VAL A 433 -55.52 56.18 52.58
N PHE A 434 -55.09 57.22 51.86
CA PHE A 434 -54.53 57.11 50.52
C PHE A 434 -53.10 56.56 50.63
N LYS A 435 -52.90 55.28 50.31
CA LYS A 435 -51.63 54.57 50.49
C LYS A 435 -51.39 53.54 49.37
N PRO A 436 -51.13 53.98 48.12
CA PRO A 436 -50.66 53.07 47.07
C PRO A 436 -49.31 52.45 47.43
N ASP A 437 -48.93 51.37 46.76
CA ASP A 437 -47.62 50.72 47.00
C ASP A 437 -46.45 51.58 46.51
N GLY A 438 -46.67 52.39 45.48
CA GLY A 438 -45.72 53.39 44.99
C GLY A 438 -46.38 54.58 44.29
N LEU A 439 -45.65 55.69 44.18
CA LEU A 439 -46.00 56.85 43.35
C LEU A 439 -44.81 57.25 42.50
N TYR A 440 -44.98 57.26 41.17
CA TYR A 440 -44.03 57.92 40.28
C TYR A 440 -44.27 59.43 40.29
N VAL A 441 -43.25 60.19 40.68
CA VAL A 441 -43.31 61.64 40.79
C VAL A 441 -42.13 62.24 40.05
N CYS A 442 -42.37 63.31 39.31
CA CYS A 442 -41.31 64.18 38.79
C CYS A 442 -41.18 65.41 39.69
N THR A 443 -40.03 65.58 40.32
CA THR A 443 -39.73 66.63 41.31
C THR A 443 -38.76 67.67 40.73
N LYS A 444 -39.07 68.96 40.84
CA LYS A 444 -38.14 70.02 40.38
C LYS A 444 -37.17 70.40 41.52
N PRO A 445 -35.84 70.28 41.35
CA PRO A 445 -34.89 70.72 42.37
C PRO A 445 -34.82 72.26 42.44
N GLY A 446 -35.08 72.84 43.62
CA GLY A 446 -34.94 74.29 43.90
C GLY A 446 -35.67 74.76 45.17
N LYS A 447 -35.12 75.75 45.89
CA LYS A 447 -35.75 76.38 47.07
C LYS A 447 -36.90 77.29 46.65
N GLY A 448 -38.08 76.70 46.53
CA GLY A 448 -39.35 77.36 46.23
C GLY A 448 -40.33 76.31 45.74
N ARG A 449 -41.64 76.50 45.96
CA ARG A 449 -42.74 75.56 45.65
C ARG A 449 -42.82 75.17 44.16
N GLY A 450 -41.81 74.49 43.62
CA GLY A 450 -41.88 73.79 42.35
C GLY A 450 -42.92 72.69 42.48
N ARG A 451 -43.91 72.67 41.60
CA ARG A 451 -44.99 71.68 41.64
C ARG A 451 -44.38 70.30 41.34
N ASN A 452 -44.33 69.43 42.34
CA ASN A 452 -44.16 67.99 42.11
C ASN A 452 -45.30 67.53 41.20
N ILE A 453 -44.96 66.90 40.08
CA ILE A 453 -45.95 66.35 39.16
C ILE A 453 -46.05 64.87 39.44
N LEU A 454 -47.21 64.44 39.94
CA LEU A 454 -47.53 63.02 40.03
C LEU A 454 -47.76 62.49 38.61
N LEU A 455 -47.00 61.47 38.22
CA LEU A 455 -47.18 60.77 36.95
C LEU A 455 -48.28 59.73 37.10
N PHE A 456 -48.09 58.76 38.01
CA PHE A 456 -49.06 57.70 38.28
C PHE A 456 -48.79 56.95 39.59
N PRO A 457 -49.84 56.39 40.24
CA PRO A 457 -49.70 55.41 41.31
C PRO A 457 -49.37 54.01 40.78
N ILE A 458 -48.77 53.19 41.65
CA ILE A 458 -48.43 51.79 41.43
C ILE A 458 -49.15 50.94 42.47
N GLU A 459 -49.75 49.84 42.02
CA GLU A 459 -50.22 48.74 42.85
C GLU A 459 -49.39 47.49 42.55
N ILE A 460 -48.91 46.80 43.59
CA ILE A 460 -48.15 45.58 43.49
C ILE A 460 -49.00 44.44 44.05
N LYS A 461 -49.07 43.33 43.31
CA LYS A 461 -49.71 42.10 43.81
C LYS A 461 -48.79 40.92 43.55
N PRO A 462 -48.64 39.99 44.49
CA PRO A 462 -47.82 38.81 44.22
C PRO A 462 -48.46 37.97 43.11
N GLY A 463 -47.63 37.37 42.24
CA GLY A 463 -48.10 36.59 41.09
C GLY A 463 -48.97 35.39 41.47
N TYR A 464 -48.82 34.84 42.68
CA TYR A 464 -49.72 33.80 43.19
C TYR A 464 -51.16 34.30 43.49
N ALA A 465 -51.35 35.60 43.75
CA ALA A 465 -52.66 36.19 44.06
C ALA A 465 -53.36 36.74 42.80
N VAL A 466 -52.58 37.27 41.85
CA VAL A 466 -53.04 37.72 40.54
C VAL A 466 -52.17 37.03 39.49
N THR A 467 -52.58 35.84 39.08
CA THR A 467 -51.75 34.99 38.21
C THR A 467 -51.76 35.45 36.76
N ARG A 468 -50.74 35.06 35.98
CA ARG A 468 -50.69 35.25 34.52
C ARG A 468 -51.96 34.74 33.83
N GLN A 469 -52.46 33.57 34.25
CA GLN A 469 -53.68 32.97 33.69
C GLN A 469 -54.92 33.83 33.96
N LEU A 470 -55.04 34.43 35.16
CA LEU A 470 -56.13 35.34 35.47
C LEU A 470 -56.04 36.60 34.60
N ILE A 471 -54.85 37.21 34.47
CA ILE A 471 -54.67 38.41 33.64
C ILE A 471 -54.98 38.12 32.17
N ALA A 472 -54.55 36.97 31.64
CA ALA A 472 -54.83 36.55 30.26
C ALA A 472 -56.33 36.37 29.97
N SER A 473 -57.17 36.24 31.01
CA SER A 473 -58.62 36.13 30.86
C SER A 473 -59.34 37.49 30.80
N LEU A 474 -58.64 38.61 31.00
CA LEU A 474 -59.21 39.95 30.90
C LEU A 474 -59.76 40.21 29.50
N LYS A 475 -60.96 40.78 29.46
CA LYS A 475 -61.67 41.16 28.23
C LYS A 475 -62.43 42.45 28.48
N ASP A 476 -62.72 43.16 27.40
CA ASP A 476 -63.59 44.32 27.43
C ASP A 476 -64.94 43.97 28.08
N THR A 477 -65.38 44.82 29.01
CA THR A 477 -66.65 44.68 29.69
C THR A 477 -67.22 46.04 30.08
N ASP A 478 -68.54 46.19 29.93
CA ASP A 478 -69.28 47.37 30.39
C ASP A 478 -69.88 47.19 31.79
N THR A 479 -69.63 46.03 32.42
CA THR A 479 -70.15 45.66 33.75
C THR A 479 -69.00 45.23 34.67
N PHE A 480 -68.17 46.20 35.08
CA PHE A 480 -66.96 45.94 35.85
C PHE A 480 -67.22 45.15 37.15
N GLY A 481 -66.52 44.02 37.30
CA GLY A 481 -66.56 43.18 38.50
C GLY A 481 -67.90 42.49 38.76
N GLU A 482 -68.84 42.48 37.80
CA GLU A 482 -70.11 41.78 37.93
C GLU A 482 -70.00 40.31 37.53
N ALA A 483 -70.68 39.43 38.27
CA ALA A 483 -70.71 38.01 37.94
C ALA A 483 -71.59 37.78 36.70
N LYS A 484 -71.08 37.02 35.72
CA LYS A 484 -71.88 36.61 34.56
C LYS A 484 -72.99 35.66 35.00
N LEU A 485 -74.23 35.98 34.63
CA LEU A 485 -75.40 35.17 34.97
C LEU A 485 -75.24 33.74 34.42
N GLY A 486 -75.29 32.73 35.29
CA GLY A 486 -75.21 31.31 34.92
C GLY A 486 -73.81 30.70 34.79
N GLN A 487 -72.73 31.44 35.03
CA GLN A 487 -71.36 30.89 35.09
C GLN A 487 -70.79 30.94 36.52
N PRO A 488 -70.15 29.85 37.01
CA PRO A 488 -69.45 29.91 38.28
C PRO A 488 -68.30 30.93 38.19
N PRO A 489 -68.09 31.78 39.22
CA PRO A 489 -67.01 32.74 39.22
C PRO A 489 -65.67 32.00 39.12
N GLN A 490 -64.82 32.41 38.19
CA GLN A 490 -63.47 31.85 38.08
C GLN A 490 -62.73 32.05 39.42
N PRO A 491 -62.12 30.99 40.00
CA PRO A 491 -61.36 31.11 41.23
C PRO A 491 -60.29 32.20 41.10
N GLY A 492 -60.19 33.08 42.10
CA GLY A 492 -59.23 34.18 42.10
C GLY A 492 -59.60 35.43 41.28
N MET A 493 -60.63 35.41 40.42
CA MET A 493 -61.02 36.62 39.64
C MET A 493 -61.36 37.83 40.51
N HIS A 494 -62.00 37.59 41.66
CA HIS A 494 -62.33 38.64 42.62
C HIS A 494 -61.08 39.37 43.15
N LEU A 495 -59.92 38.72 43.19
CA LEU A 495 -58.65 39.34 43.58
C LEU A 495 -58.13 40.30 42.50
N LEU A 496 -58.22 39.90 41.23
CA LEU A 496 -57.86 40.75 40.09
C LEU A 496 -58.79 41.97 40.00
N TRP A 497 -60.11 41.77 40.10
CA TRP A 497 -61.07 42.88 40.16
C TRP A 497 -60.81 43.80 41.36
N GLY A 498 -60.43 43.22 42.51
CA GLY A 498 -60.02 43.95 43.70
C GLY A 498 -58.82 44.85 43.42
N ALA A 499 -57.76 44.30 42.83
CA ALA A 499 -56.56 45.04 42.48
C ALA A 499 -56.84 46.17 41.46
N LEU A 500 -57.62 45.90 40.42
CA LEU A 500 -58.01 46.90 39.41
C LEU A 500 -58.87 48.02 40.00
N MET A 501 -59.81 47.69 40.89
CA MET A 501 -60.61 48.71 41.56
C MET A 501 -59.76 49.54 42.54
N GLN A 502 -58.81 48.90 43.23
CA GLN A 502 -57.91 49.55 44.17
C GLN A 502 -57.03 50.60 43.48
N ILE A 503 -56.38 50.25 42.38
CA ILE A 503 -55.55 51.18 41.62
C ILE A 503 -56.40 52.28 40.95
N TYR A 504 -57.61 51.98 40.47
CA TYR A 504 -58.55 52.99 39.98
C TYR A 504 -58.94 54.00 41.07
N ASP A 505 -59.23 53.55 42.30
CA ASP A 505 -59.48 54.43 43.45
C ASP A 505 -58.29 55.37 43.69
N TYR A 506 -57.06 54.86 43.60
CA TYR A 506 -55.87 55.69 43.71
C TYR A 506 -55.72 56.67 42.55
N MET A 507 -55.96 56.24 41.32
CA MET A 507 -55.89 57.12 40.15
C MET A 507 -56.89 58.28 40.26
N VAL A 508 -58.13 57.98 40.62
CA VAL A 508 -59.20 58.97 40.80
C VAL A 508 -58.91 59.92 41.97
N ARG A 509 -58.46 59.40 43.13
CA ARG A 509 -58.13 60.25 44.29
C ARG A 509 -56.97 61.20 43.99
N SER A 510 -55.99 60.71 43.25
CA SER A 510 -54.79 61.46 42.88
C SER A 510 -54.93 62.29 41.61
N LEU A 511 -56.08 62.20 40.92
CA LEU A 511 -56.38 62.85 39.66
C LEU A 511 -55.41 62.48 38.53
N SER A 512 -54.75 61.32 38.62
CA SER A 512 -53.82 60.83 37.60
C SER A 512 -54.58 60.23 36.41
N SER A 513 -54.04 60.44 35.21
CA SER A 513 -54.54 59.77 34.00
C SER A 513 -54.02 58.34 33.90
N TYR A 514 -52.85 58.07 34.46
CA TYR A 514 -52.14 56.81 34.28
C TYR A 514 -52.02 56.08 35.60
N GLY A 515 -51.88 54.76 35.52
CA GLY A 515 -51.70 53.85 36.66
C GLY A 515 -50.94 52.62 36.21
N MET A 516 -50.36 51.90 37.17
CA MET A 516 -49.69 50.63 36.89
C MET A 516 -50.06 49.61 37.96
N LEU A 517 -50.46 48.42 37.51
CA LEU A 517 -50.61 47.24 38.35
C LEU A 517 -49.58 46.21 37.87
N THR A 518 -48.75 45.69 38.77
CA THR A 518 -47.73 44.70 38.39
C THR A 518 -47.66 43.52 39.35
N THR A 519 -47.29 42.38 38.79
CA THR A 519 -46.97 41.15 39.53
C THR A 519 -45.51 40.78 39.43
N GLY A 520 -44.68 41.64 38.84
CA GLY A 520 -43.32 41.33 38.42
C GLY A 520 -43.29 40.58 37.10
N GLU A 521 -44.05 39.49 36.99
CA GLU A 521 -44.14 38.68 35.76
C GLU A 521 -44.98 39.36 34.66
N VAL A 522 -45.92 40.22 35.07
CA VAL A 522 -46.83 40.94 34.17
C VAL A 522 -46.96 42.38 34.64
N ILE A 523 -47.07 43.28 33.68
CA ILE A 523 -47.34 44.70 33.90
C ILE A 523 -48.67 45.04 33.22
N ILE A 524 -49.57 45.68 33.95
CA ILE A 524 -50.83 46.20 33.42
C ILE A 524 -50.76 47.71 33.49
N PHE A 525 -50.58 48.33 32.32
CA PHE A 525 -50.65 49.78 32.16
C PHE A 525 -52.09 50.22 32.09
N LEU A 526 -52.43 51.24 32.87
CA LEU A 526 -53.81 51.68 33.06
C LEU A 526 -53.97 53.15 32.66
N TYR A 527 -55.13 53.48 32.12
CA TYR A 527 -55.47 54.83 31.70
C TYR A 527 -56.93 55.22 32.04
N ILE A 528 -57.12 56.48 32.45
CA ILE A 528 -58.42 57.13 32.61
C ILE A 528 -58.46 58.33 31.68
N ASP A 529 -59.44 58.35 30.79
CA ASP A 529 -59.73 59.52 29.97
C ASP A 529 -60.62 60.50 30.73
N TRP A 530 -60.00 61.52 31.33
CA TRP A 530 -60.70 62.57 32.07
C TRP A 530 -61.50 63.53 31.17
N SER A 531 -61.29 63.49 29.85
CA SER A 531 -61.93 64.38 28.89
C SER A 531 -63.22 63.80 28.29
N SER A 532 -63.26 62.48 28.10
CA SER A 532 -64.39 61.80 27.45
C SER A 532 -65.17 60.90 28.42
N ASP A 533 -64.54 59.86 28.96
CA ASP A 533 -65.17 58.86 29.81
C ASP A 533 -64.26 58.45 30.97
N ALA A 534 -64.38 59.18 32.07
CA ALA A 534 -63.66 58.87 33.31
C ALA A 534 -64.25 57.65 34.06
N THR A 535 -65.37 57.07 33.59
CA THR A 535 -65.96 55.86 34.18
C THR A 535 -65.39 54.57 33.61
N THR A 536 -64.60 54.67 32.54
CA THR A 536 -63.90 53.54 31.92
C THR A 536 -62.46 53.47 32.39
N LEU A 537 -62.05 52.30 32.87
CA LEU A 537 -60.65 51.99 33.11
C LEU A 537 -60.09 51.30 31.86
N TYR A 538 -59.15 51.96 31.19
CA TYR A 538 -58.46 51.38 30.05
C TYR A 538 -57.25 50.56 30.51
N TYR A 539 -57.01 49.39 29.92
CA TYR A 539 -55.90 48.50 30.30
C TYR A 539 -55.08 48.02 29.10
N HIS A 540 -53.76 47.95 29.25
CA HIS A 540 -52.85 47.27 28.33
C HIS A 540 -51.99 46.29 29.13
N VAL A 541 -51.98 45.02 28.71
CA VAL A 541 -51.20 43.97 29.36
C VAL A 541 -49.88 43.81 28.63
N ALA A 542 -48.79 43.90 29.38
CA ALA A 542 -47.44 43.71 28.90
C ALA A 542 -46.79 42.56 29.69
N ILE A 543 -46.18 41.62 28.97
CA ILE A 543 -45.54 40.44 29.55
C ILE A 543 -44.05 40.48 29.18
N PRO A 544 -43.21 40.99 30.09
CA PRO A 544 -41.79 41.12 29.82
C PRO A 544 -41.13 39.83 29.34
N GLY A 545 -40.39 39.93 28.23
CA GLY A 545 -39.63 38.84 27.62
C GLY A 545 -40.42 37.94 26.67
N GLU A 546 -41.75 38.07 26.55
CA GLU A 546 -42.53 37.35 25.56
C GLU A 546 -42.72 38.20 24.28
N PRO A 547 -42.56 37.60 23.08
CA PRO A 547 -42.85 38.30 21.84
C PRO A 547 -44.36 38.60 21.75
N ALA A 548 -44.74 39.75 21.18
CA ALA A 548 -46.15 40.00 20.91
C ALA A 548 -46.72 38.91 19.99
N ASN A 549 -47.97 38.53 20.26
CA ASN A 549 -48.71 37.43 19.62
C ASN A 549 -48.69 37.44 18.06
N ASP A 550 -48.32 38.56 17.43
CA ASP A 550 -48.31 38.76 15.97
C ASP A 550 -46.91 38.91 15.34
N THR A 551 -45.82 38.76 16.10
CA THR A 551 -44.47 39.03 15.57
C THR A 551 -43.76 37.73 15.16
N THR A 552 -43.83 37.42 13.86
CA THR A 552 -42.97 36.43 13.17
C THR A 552 -41.52 36.92 13.00
N GLY A 553 -41.03 37.71 13.96
CA GLY A 553 -39.69 38.31 13.95
C GLY A 553 -38.59 37.29 14.23
N ALA A 554 -37.41 37.51 13.65
CA ALA A 554 -36.24 36.69 13.88
C ALA A 554 -35.91 36.64 15.40
N PRO A 555 -35.54 35.46 15.96
CA PRO A 555 -35.30 35.27 17.40
C PRO A 555 -34.24 36.15 18.08
N ASN A 556 -33.57 37.04 17.34
CA ASN A 556 -32.34 37.74 17.74
C ASN A 556 -32.36 39.26 17.53
N ASP A 557 -33.52 39.91 17.40
CA ASP A 557 -33.54 41.38 17.39
C ASP A 557 -33.30 41.93 18.81
N LEU A 558 -32.07 42.38 19.07
CA LEU A 558 -31.66 42.98 20.35
C LEU A 558 -32.55 44.17 20.74
N LYS A 559 -33.02 44.94 19.77
CA LYS A 559 -33.86 46.13 20.01
C LYS A 559 -35.25 45.71 20.50
N GLU A 560 -35.87 44.73 19.83
CA GLU A 560 -37.18 44.20 20.28
C GLU A 560 -37.06 43.52 21.65
N ALA A 561 -36.00 42.72 21.86
CA ALA A 561 -35.75 42.08 23.15
C ALA A 561 -35.58 43.10 24.29
N ALA A 562 -34.87 44.20 24.03
CA ALA A 562 -34.71 45.29 24.99
C ALA A 562 -36.02 46.04 25.26
N PHE A 563 -36.82 46.33 24.22
CA PHE A 563 -38.14 46.96 24.36
C PHE A 563 -39.06 46.12 25.24
N ARG A 564 -39.12 44.81 24.99
CA ARG A 564 -39.92 43.83 25.74
C ARG A 564 -39.35 43.47 27.10
N SER A 565 -38.22 44.04 27.52
CA SER A 565 -37.73 43.84 28.89
C SER A 565 -38.60 44.60 29.88
N ALA A 566 -38.68 44.13 31.13
CA ALA A 566 -39.43 44.84 32.17
C ALA A 566 -38.91 46.28 32.36
N VAL A 567 -37.59 46.48 32.25
CA VAL A 567 -36.97 47.80 32.35
C VAL A 567 -37.36 48.69 31.15
N GLY A 568 -37.38 48.13 29.95
CA GLY A 568 -37.77 48.83 28.71
C GLY A 568 -39.20 49.34 28.76
N GLU A 569 -40.15 48.47 29.15
CA GLU A 569 -41.56 48.83 29.29
C GLU A 569 -41.76 49.87 30.41
N TYR A 570 -41.08 49.74 31.55
CA TYR A 570 -41.13 50.75 32.62
C TYR A 570 -40.63 52.12 32.16
N VAL A 571 -39.44 52.16 31.55
CA VAL A 571 -38.81 53.41 31.12
C VAL A 571 -39.67 54.13 30.09
N THR A 572 -40.18 53.39 29.09
CA THR A 572 -40.97 53.97 28.01
C THR A 572 -42.33 54.45 28.52
N PHE A 573 -43.00 53.68 29.37
CA PHE A 573 -44.25 54.12 29.99
C PHE A 573 -44.05 55.37 30.85
N VAL A 574 -43.03 55.41 31.70
CA VAL A 574 -42.74 56.59 32.54
C VAL A 574 -42.51 57.84 31.69
N LEU A 575 -41.68 57.77 30.66
CA LEU A 575 -41.42 58.92 29.78
C LEU A 575 -42.66 59.32 28.96
N MET A 576 -43.44 58.34 28.48
CA MET A 576 -44.72 58.59 27.81
C MET A 576 -45.67 59.36 28.73
N THR A 577 -45.84 58.95 29.98
CA THR A 577 -46.69 59.67 30.94
C THR A 577 -46.16 61.06 31.27
N MET A 578 -44.83 61.23 31.34
CA MET A 578 -44.21 62.53 31.59
C MET A 578 -44.51 63.54 30.47
N ARG A 579 -44.51 63.10 29.20
CA ARG A 579 -44.92 63.94 28.05
C ARG A 579 -46.37 64.43 28.18
N LYS A 580 -47.26 63.57 28.70
CA LYS A 580 -48.72 63.81 28.70
C LYS A 580 -49.25 64.46 29.98
N CYS A 581 -48.54 64.37 31.09
CA CYS A 581 -48.94 64.97 32.37
C CYS A 581 -48.61 66.47 32.50
N ARG A 582 -48.02 67.10 31.47
CA ARG A 582 -47.60 68.52 31.50
C ARG A 582 -48.77 69.50 31.58
N ASP A 583 -49.89 69.18 30.94
CA ASP A 583 -51.02 70.10 30.71
C ASP A 583 -52.31 69.65 31.41
N MET A 584 -52.21 69.13 32.63
CA MET A 584 -53.39 68.64 33.35
C MET A 584 -54.26 69.79 33.89
N ASP A 585 -55.48 69.92 33.37
CA ASP A 585 -56.50 70.78 34.01
C ASP A 585 -57.05 70.10 35.26
N ARG A 586 -56.41 70.44 36.39
CA ARG A 586 -56.80 69.94 37.71
C ARG A 586 -58.26 70.29 38.08
N LYS A 587 -58.75 71.47 37.72
CA LYS A 587 -60.11 71.90 38.07
C LYS A 587 -61.15 71.07 37.32
N GLN A 588 -60.92 70.82 36.03
CA GLN A 588 -61.76 69.93 35.24
C GLN A 588 -61.84 68.54 35.86
N ARG A 589 -60.68 67.94 36.19
CA ARG A 589 -60.61 66.60 36.80
C ARG A 589 -61.30 66.53 38.17
N GLU A 590 -61.13 67.56 39.01
CA GLU A 590 -61.84 67.64 40.29
C GLU A 590 -63.35 67.69 40.11
N GLY A 591 -63.84 68.42 39.10
CA GLY A 591 -65.27 68.48 38.74
C GLY A 591 -65.81 67.14 38.20
N VAL A 592 -65.03 66.42 37.39
CA VAL A 592 -65.38 65.08 36.90
C VAL A 592 -65.40 64.07 38.06
N ARG A 593 -64.36 64.08 38.90
CA ARG A 593 -64.26 63.20 40.09
C ARG A 593 -65.47 63.32 41.01
N ALA A 594 -66.00 64.52 41.22
CA ALA A 594 -67.17 64.75 42.07
C ALA A 594 -68.44 64.03 41.58
N LYS A 595 -68.49 63.64 40.30
CA LYS A 595 -69.61 62.92 39.68
C LYS A 595 -69.39 61.40 39.65
N LEU A 596 -68.17 60.93 39.92
CA LEU A 596 -67.86 59.51 39.95
C LEU A 596 -68.45 58.86 41.20
N THR A 597 -68.98 57.66 41.05
CA THR A 597 -69.59 56.92 42.15
C THR A 597 -68.55 56.12 42.91
N LYS A 598 -68.76 56.03 44.22
CA LYS A 598 -68.11 55.04 45.06
C LYS A 598 -69.02 53.84 45.20
N GLY A 599 -68.42 52.66 45.30
CA GLY A 599 -69.14 51.43 45.47
C GLY A 599 -68.30 50.38 46.19
N ASP A 600 -68.93 49.24 46.38
CA ASP A 600 -68.29 48.06 46.95
C ASP A 600 -67.99 47.07 45.83
N LEU A 601 -66.79 46.49 45.87
CA LEU A 601 -66.54 45.27 45.12
C LEU A 601 -67.04 44.11 45.99
N LEU A 602 -68.33 43.79 45.81
CA LEU A 602 -69.10 42.70 46.42
C LEU A 602 -68.41 41.95 47.59
N PRO A 603 -68.96 42.06 48.81
CA PRO A 603 -69.14 40.82 49.58
C PRO A 603 -70.43 40.81 50.42
N THR A 604 -71.28 39.80 50.22
CA THR A 604 -71.75 38.85 51.26
C THR A 604 -72.74 37.86 50.64
N ALA A 605 -72.54 36.56 50.85
CA ALA A 605 -73.60 35.58 50.69
C ALA A 605 -74.86 36.08 51.42
N THR A 606 -75.95 36.28 50.69
CA THR A 606 -77.26 36.48 51.28
C THR A 606 -77.50 35.27 52.17
N LYS A 607 -77.63 35.49 53.49
CA LYS A 607 -78.22 34.49 54.38
C LYS A 607 -79.53 34.08 53.73
N ALA A 608 -79.58 32.85 53.22
CA ALA A 608 -80.84 32.24 52.87
C ALA A 608 -81.70 32.32 54.13
N ASN A 609 -82.87 32.96 54.00
CA ASN A 609 -83.93 32.90 54.97
C ASN A 609 -84.16 31.43 55.31
N THR A 610 -83.67 30.99 56.47
CA THR A 610 -84.25 29.82 57.13
C THR A 610 -85.63 30.24 57.57
N GLY A 611 -86.60 30.01 56.68
CA GLY A 611 -88.01 30.08 57.00
C GLY A 611 -88.25 29.24 58.25
N THR A 612 -88.76 29.91 59.27
CA THR A 612 -89.24 29.31 60.50
C THR A 612 -90.36 28.36 60.12
N GLN A 613 -90.08 27.05 60.05
CA GLN A 613 -91.12 26.04 60.13
C GLN A 613 -91.64 26.04 61.56
N THR A 614 -92.82 26.62 61.73
CA THR A 614 -93.72 26.38 62.85
C THR A 614 -93.86 24.88 63.07
N LYS A 615 -93.40 24.42 64.24
CA LYS A 615 -93.81 23.13 64.80
C LYS A 615 -95.29 23.24 65.17
N ASP A 616 -96.14 22.60 64.37
CA ASP A 616 -97.43 22.17 64.86
C ASP A 616 -97.21 21.02 65.84
N SER A 617 -97.69 21.26 67.06
CA SER A 617 -97.80 20.32 68.15
C SER A 617 -98.92 19.33 67.85
N ASP A 618 -98.56 18.12 67.44
CA ASP A 618 -99.46 16.98 67.56
C ASP A 618 -99.37 16.39 68.97
N THR A 619 -100.52 16.40 69.61
CA THR A 619 -100.82 15.82 70.90
C THR A 619 -101.48 14.47 70.61
N ASN A 620 -100.86 13.35 70.98
CA ASN A 620 -101.58 12.19 71.56
C ASN A 620 -100.67 10.99 71.86
N GLN A 621 -100.89 10.49 73.07
CA GLN A 621 -100.59 9.16 73.65
C GLN A 621 -99.15 8.82 74.02
#